data_AF-A0A1Q3DZW2-F1
#
_entry.id   AF-A0A1Q3DZW2-F1
#
_cell.length_a   1.000
_cell.length_b   1.000
_cell.length_c   1.000
_cell.angle_alpha   90.00
_cell.angle_beta   90.00
_cell.angle_gamma   90.00
#
_symmetry.space_group_name_H-M   'P 1'
#
loop_
_entity.id
_entity.type
_entity.pdbx_description
1 polymer ?
#
loop_
_entity_poly.entity_id
_entity_poly.type
_entity_poly.pdbx_seq_one_letter_code
_entity_poly.pdbx_strand_id
1 'polypeptide(L)'
;MMTEAGYDVILSAPAENESGTGSSTATPTNLTEPCEFDTCPTGSPAEGFNASDSRLNYVNSFPVDAVRFGIQTLSPKFFGGAPDFVVSGPNVGNNLGTGTVDISGTVGAACEAAKEGIPSTAFSAAGLSQVAFTDLSNGDADTLAALVFSQLTVKFVNALLKNGPPFLPPGISVNVNYPASTSSSCASPSDFSFILTRIAPSNSVTDVETCGTDHLPGETNVVATNGCFASVSVMNAITKADVDATTQAFVLNLNMMQLPMLLFSILLVFIHACLLVRGQTKILIGNDDGWAVAIIRAQFNALANAGYDVILSCPAVNLSGTGSLSLPPTIVLIPCEFDTCPILSPAEGFNASDPRLNYVNSFPVDAINFGINTLAPELLGGAPDFVVSGPNVGNNLAVLLTSGTVGAASAAAKAGIPSAAFSGSSDSLSQVSYTTLDSDPTSTNTNASNIYATLTLKFLDALLSDIIPGPILPPGISLNVNYPAITNCPNEADYQFVLTRLVADSSATDVETCGTTQLPAESDVVGLEGCFASVSVFDASTLLDVDAATQEAVLNRLSVFLKCAPSS
;
A
#
# COMPACT_ATOMS: atom_id res chain seq x y z
N MET A 1 9.23 -3.99 -11.31
CA MET A 1 8.53 -3.06 -10.38
C MET A 1 7.23 -2.48 -10.93
N MET A 2 7.21 -1.63 -11.96
CA MET A 2 5.93 -1.12 -12.49
C MET A 2 4.98 -2.25 -12.95
N THR A 3 5.49 -3.22 -13.72
CA THR A 3 4.72 -4.41 -14.12
C THR A 3 4.29 -5.27 -12.93
N GLU A 4 5.15 -5.43 -11.92
CA GLU A 4 4.83 -6.17 -10.68
C GLU A 4 3.75 -5.47 -9.85
N ALA A 5 3.66 -4.14 -9.95
CA ALA A 5 2.60 -3.33 -9.34
C ALA A 5 1.28 -3.40 -10.12
N GLY A 6 1.18 -4.24 -11.15
CA GLY A 6 -0.04 -4.46 -11.93
C GLY A 6 -0.24 -3.49 -13.10
N TYR A 7 0.74 -2.63 -13.41
CA TYR A 7 0.65 -1.74 -14.57
C TYR A 7 0.93 -2.48 -15.87
N ASP A 8 0.21 -2.10 -16.92
CA ASP A 8 0.51 -2.54 -18.28
C ASP A 8 1.59 -1.65 -18.90
N VAL A 9 2.83 -2.15 -18.99
CA VAL A 9 4.03 -1.34 -19.27
C VAL A 9 4.68 -1.68 -20.61
N ILE A 10 5.10 -0.63 -21.33
CA ILE A 10 6.07 -0.66 -22.42
C ILE A 10 7.22 0.29 -22.09
N LEU A 11 8.43 -0.08 -22.48
CA LEU A 11 9.63 0.75 -22.36
C LEU A 11 10.04 1.23 -23.75
N SER A 12 10.31 2.52 -23.87
CA SER A 12 10.88 3.17 -25.06
C SER A 12 11.92 4.18 -24.62
N ALA A 13 13.19 3.88 -24.86
CA ALA A 13 14.31 4.70 -24.40
C ALA A 13 15.34 4.94 -25.53
N PRO A 14 16.19 5.97 -25.42
CA PRO A 14 17.34 6.11 -26.30
C PRO A 14 18.22 4.84 -26.31
N ALA A 15 18.86 4.58 -27.44
CA ALA A 15 19.82 3.48 -27.59
C ALA A 15 21.13 3.73 -26.82
N GLU A 16 21.47 4.99 -26.59
CA GLU A 16 22.68 5.47 -25.92
C GLU A 16 22.34 6.46 -24.80
N ASN A 17 23.30 6.74 -23.93
CA ASN A 17 23.16 7.78 -22.92
C ASN A 17 23.07 9.18 -23.57
N GLU A 18 21.93 9.84 -23.38
CA GLU A 18 21.62 11.17 -23.93
C GLU A 18 21.53 12.26 -22.83
N SER A 19 22.31 12.12 -21.76
CA SER A 19 22.37 13.10 -20.68
C SER A 19 22.74 14.51 -21.20
N GLY A 20 22.03 15.54 -20.75
CA GLY A 20 22.31 16.94 -21.12
C GLY A 20 21.72 17.41 -22.46
N THR A 21 20.92 16.59 -23.13
CA THR A 21 20.34 16.91 -24.45
C THR A 21 19.03 17.69 -24.40
N GLY A 22 18.46 17.87 -23.22
CA GLY A 22 17.24 18.66 -22.99
C GLY A 22 16.06 18.14 -23.81
N SER A 23 15.54 19.00 -24.68
CA SER A 23 14.42 18.65 -25.58
C SER A 23 14.87 18.52 -27.05
N SER A 24 16.12 18.13 -27.28
CA SER A 24 16.65 17.88 -28.63
C SER A 24 15.89 16.77 -29.34
N THR A 25 15.88 16.82 -30.66
CA THR A 25 15.21 15.85 -31.53
C THR A 25 16.04 15.64 -32.79
N ALA A 26 16.05 14.42 -33.28
CA ALA A 26 16.63 14.05 -34.56
C ALA A 26 15.78 12.94 -35.18
N THR A 27 15.90 12.78 -36.50
CA THR A 27 15.32 11.61 -37.16
C THR A 27 16.14 10.38 -36.77
N PRO A 28 15.52 9.32 -36.20
CA PRO A 28 16.25 8.10 -35.85
C PRO A 28 16.94 7.51 -37.09
N THR A 29 18.18 7.06 -36.92
CA THR A 29 18.96 6.40 -37.98
C THR A 29 19.49 5.06 -37.49
N ASN A 30 19.87 4.16 -38.40
CA ASN A 30 20.43 2.88 -38.00
C ASN A 30 21.72 3.07 -37.17
N LEU A 31 21.93 2.16 -36.22
CA LEU A 31 23.03 2.23 -35.28
C LEU A 31 24.40 2.16 -35.97
N THR A 32 25.24 3.17 -35.70
CA THR A 32 26.64 3.26 -36.16
C THR A 32 27.64 2.76 -35.12
N GLU A 33 27.23 2.69 -33.86
CA GLU A 33 27.89 2.03 -32.72
C GLU A 33 26.93 0.98 -32.12
N PRO A 34 27.40 0.03 -31.28
CA PRO A 34 26.48 -0.77 -30.46
C PRO A 34 25.67 0.12 -29.49
N CYS A 35 24.51 -0.37 -29.03
CA CYS A 35 23.74 0.27 -27.94
C CYS A 35 24.50 0.24 -26.60
N GLU A 36 24.03 1.03 -25.62
CA GLU A 36 24.59 1.11 -24.29
C GLU A 36 24.73 -0.30 -23.68
N PHE A 37 25.89 -0.58 -23.09
CA PHE A 37 26.28 -1.89 -22.56
C PHE A 37 26.27 -3.04 -23.59
N ASP A 38 26.50 -2.74 -24.88
CA ASP A 38 26.47 -3.70 -25.99
C ASP A 38 25.13 -4.45 -26.11
N THR A 39 24.03 -3.83 -25.66
CA THR A 39 22.70 -4.46 -25.62
C THR A 39 22.08 -4.69 -26.99
N CYS A 40 22.59 -4.01 -28.02
CA CYS A 40 22.30 -4.26 -29.42
C CYS A 40 23.57 -4.03 -30.27
N PRO A 41 23.77 -4.78 -31.36
CA PRO A 41 24.97 -4.65 -32.17
C PRO A 41 24.92 -3.46 -33.15
N THR A 42 26.09 -2.99 -33.59
CA THR A 42 26.23 -2.05 -34.71
C THR A 42 25.48 -2.54 -35.96
N GLY A 43 24.85 -1.61 -36.68
CA GLY A 43 24.05 -1.89 -37.87
C GLY A 43 22.61 -2.31 -37.56
N SER A 44 22.23 -2.38 -36.27
CA SER A 44 20.84 -2.58 -35.88
C SER A 44 19.94 -1.44 -36.39
N PRO A 45 18.64 -1.69 -36.61
CA PRO A 45 17.71 -0.67 -37.12
C PRO A 45 17.59 0.53 -36.18
N ALA A 46 17.14 1.67 -36.71
CA ALA A 46 16.95 2.91 -35.96
C ALA A 46 16.04 2.78 -34.73
N GLU A 47 15.10 1.85 -34.78
CA GLU A 47 14.16 1.51 -33.71
C GLU A 47 14.14 -0.01 -33.60
N GLY A 48 14.14 -0.54 -32.38
CA GLY A 48 14.14 -1.98 -32.18
C GLY A 48 13.69 -2.37 -30.78
N PHE A 49 13.72 -3.67 -30.51
CA PHE A 49 13.24 -4.24 -29.26
C PHE A 49 14.09 -5.42 -28.79
N ASN A 50 14.02 -5.73 -27.51
CA ASN A 50 14.67 -6.88 -26.93
C ASN A 50 14.04 -8.17 -27.48
N ALA A 51 14.85 -9.09 -28.01
CA ALA A 51 14.35 -10.32 -28.62
C ALA A 51 13.52 -11.21 -27.66
N SER A 52 13.77 -11.13 -26.36
CA SER A 52 13.05 -11.90 -25.34
C SER A 52 11.77 -11.21 -24.86
N ASP A 53 11.65 -9.91 -25.06
CA ASP A 53 10.45 -9.13 -24.71
C ASP A 53 10.26 -7.93 -25.65
N SER A 54 9.25 -8.02 -26.52
CA SER A 54 8.91 -6.98 -27.48
C SER A 54 8.44 -5.65 -26.87
N ARG A 55 8.22 -5.62 -25.55
CA ARG A 55 7.85 -4.40 -24.81
C ARG A 55 9.03 -3.58 -24.37
N LEU A 56 10.26 -4.10 -24.46
CA LEU A 56 11.49 -3.38 -24.15
C LEU A 56 12.10 -2.83 -25.44
N ASN A 57 11.88 -1.54 -25.72
CA ASN A 57 12.23 -0.92 -27.00
C ASN A 57 13.31 0.14 -26.85
N TYR A 58 14.14 0.26 -27.87
CA TYR A 58 15.12 1.34 -28.02
C TYR A 58 14.80 2.18 -29.26
N VAL A 59 15.24 3.44 -29.22
CA VAL A 59 15.24 4.38 -30.35
C VAL A 59 16.61 5.01 -30.45
N ASN A 60 17.27 4.92 -31.60
CA ASN A 60 18.57 5.55 -31.83
C ASN A 60 18.41 7.04 -32.15
N SER A 61 17.97 7.80 -31.13
CA SER A 61 17.80 9.26 -31.13
C SER A 61 17.61 9.75 -29.68
N PHE A 62 17.26 11.02 -29.52
CA PHE A 62 17.10 11.69 -28.23
C PHE A 62 15.90 11.19 -27.39
N PRO A 63 15.86 11.47 -26.07
CA PRO A 63 14.77 11.07 -25.18
C PRO A 63 13.37 11.54 -25.63
N VAL A 64 13.28 12.72 -26.24
CA VAL A 64 12.04 13.27 -26.81
C VAL A 64 11.53 12.41 -27.97
N ASP A 65 12.43 11.90 -28.81
CA ASP A 65 12.04 11.02 -29.91
C ASP A 65 11.66 9.63 -29.40
N ALA A 66 12.36 9.13 -28.38
CA ALA A 66 12.05 7.85 -27.76
C ALA A 66 10.65 7.85 -27.10
N VAL A 67 10.29 8.91 -26.37
CA VAL A 67 8.95 9.01 -25.76
C VAL A 67 7.86 9.20 -26.81
N ARG A 68 8.11 9.99 -27.87
CA ARG A 68 7.20 10.13 -29.03
C ARG A 68 6.94 8.78 -29.69
N PHE A 69 7.98 7.99 -29.92
CA PHE A 69 7.83 6.65 -30.46
C PHE A 69 6.99 5.75 -29.54
N GLY A 70 7.25 5.84 -28.23
CA GLY A 70 6.44 5.17 -27.19
C GLY A 70 4.96 5.53 -27.26
N ILE A 71 4.63 6.82 -27.33
CA ILE A 71 3.26 7.33 -27.35
C ILE A 71 2.57 7.05 -28.69
N GLN A 72 3.23 7.36 -29.80
CA GLN A 72 2.59 7.44 -31.12
C GLN A 72 2.62 6.11 -31.88
N THR A 73 3.56 5.22 -31.56
CA THR A 73 3.74 3.95 -32.29
C THR A 73 3.52 2.74 -31.40
N LEU A 74 4.21 2.67 -30.26
CA LEU A 74 4.18 1.48 -29.40
C LEU A 74 2.87 1.38 -28.61
N SER A 75 2.40 2.48 -28.01
CA SER A 75 1.16 2.47 -27.22
C SER A 75 -0.05 2.04 -28.05
N PRO A 76 -0.31 2.54 -29.28
CA PRO A 76 -1.40 2.04 -30.12
C PRO A 76 -1.27 0.56 -30.45
N LYS A 77 -0.05 0.06 -30.60
CA LYS A 77 0.22 -1.36 -30.91
C LYS A 77 -0.04 -2.27 -29.71
N PHE A 78 0.37 -1.87 -28.51
CA PHE A 78 0.33 -2.73 -27.32
C PHE A 78 -0.91 -2.50 -26.44
N PHE A 79 -1.38 -1.27 -26.35
CA PHE A 79 -2.51 -0.86 -25.51
C PHE A 79 -3.79 -0.61 -26.33
N GLY A 80 -3.69 -0.53 -27.66
CA GLY A 80 -4.81 -0.17 -28.53
C GLY A 80 -5.16 1.32 -28.53
N GLY A 81 -4.33 2.17 -27.91
CA GLY A 81 -4.55 3.60 -27.78
C GLY A 81 -3.34 4.36 -27.22
N ALA A 82 -3.57 5.60 -26.79
CA ALA A 82 -2.57 6.38 -26.07
C ALA A 82 -2.30 5.78 -24.68
N PRO A 83 -1.10 5.95 -24.11
CA PRO A 83 -0.84 5.52 -22.74
C PRO A 83 -1.56 6.44 -21.74
N ASP A 84 -1.94 5.90 -20.58
CA ASP A 84 -2.59 6.68 -19.52
C ASP A 84 -1.62 7.65 -18.82
N PHE A 85 -0.33 7.30 -18.76
CA PHE A 85 0.69 8.05 -18.05
C PHE A 85 2.09 7.76 -18.61
N VAL A 86 3.01 8.73 -18.53
CA VAL A 86 4.43 8.55 -18.87
C VAL A 86 5.32 8.71 -17.64
N VAL A 87 6.09 7.68 -17.34
CA VAL A 87 7.19 7.71 -16.36
C VAL A 87 8.49 7.89 -17.12
N SER A 88 9.23 8.96 -16.82
CA SER A 88 10.56 9.23 -17.39
C SER A 88 11.63 9.09 -16.31
N GLY A 89 12.56 8.15 -16.49
CA GLY A 89 13.60 7.82 -15.50
C GLY A 89 13.30 6.53 -14.70
N PRO A 90 13.91 6.35 -13.51
CA PRO A 90 14.80 7.30 -12.82
C PRO A 90 16.11 7.59 -13.55
N ASN A 91 16.51 8.86 -13.60
CA ASN A 91 17.81 9.29 -14.12
C ASN A 91 18.96 9.02 -13.13
N VAL A 92 20.13 8.63 -13.67
CA VAL A 92 21.39 8.61 -12.91
C VAL A 92 21.92 10.05 -12.81
N GLY A 93 21.73 10.66 -11.64
CA GLY A 93 22.03 12.06 -11.37
C GLY A 93 20.76 12.90 -11.22
N ASN A 94 20.80 13.86 -10.29
CA ASN A 94 19.65 14.72 -10.00
C ASN A 94 19.49 15.87 -11.02
N ASN A 95 18.24 16.19 -11.34
CA ASN A 95 17.82 17.30 -12.18
C ASN A 95 17.30 18.46 -11.31
N LEU A 96 18.22 19.07 -10.56
CA LEU A 96 17.92 20.14 -9.60
C LEU A 96 18.26 21.53 -10.16
N GLY A 97 17.32 22.46 -10.02
CA GLY A 97 17.44 23.85 -10.42
C GLY A 97 17.21 24.08 -11.91
N THR A 98 16.85 25.32 -12.25
CA THR A 98 16.41 25.72 -13.61
C THR A 98 17.39 25.32 -14.71
N GLY A 99 18.68 25.59 -14.51
CA GLY A 99 19.71 25.27 -15.51
C GLY A 99 19.82 23.78 -15.83
N THR A 100 19.66 22.90 -14.84
CA THR A 100 19.73 21.44 -15.02
C THR A 100 18.45 20.91 -15.64
N VAL A 101 17.29 21.38 -15.16
CA VAL A 101 15.97 21.02 -15.68
C VAL A 101 15.86 21.34 -17.19
N ASP A 102 16.40 22.48 -17.63
CA ASP A 102 16.35 22.90 -19.03
C ASP A 102 17.08 21.94 -19.98
N ILE A 103 18.25 21.44 -19.57
CA ILE A 103 19.10 20.54 -20.37
C ILE A 103 18.87 19.06 -20.05
N SER A 104 17.97 18.73 -19.13
CA SER A 104 17.69 17.33 -18.79
C SER A 104 16.86 16.65 -19.87
N GLY A 105 17.37 15.53 -20.39
CA GLY A 105 16.67 14.63 -21.29
C GLY A 105 15.48 13.94 -20.62
N THR A 106 15.61 13.55 -19.35
CA THR A 106 14.56 12.93 -18.53
C THR A 106 13.37 13.88 -18.35
N VAL A 107 13.65 15.13 -17.96
CA VAL A 107 12.64 16.19 -17.91
C VAL A 107 12.08 16.47 -19.30
N GLY A 108 12.95 16.53 -20.32
CA GLY A 108 12.57 16.75 -21.71
C GLY A 108 11.53 15.75 -22.22
N ALA A 109 11.72 14.46 -21.94
CA ALA A 109 10.78 13.40 -22.31
C ALA A 109 9.45 13.50 -21.56
N ALA A 110 9.46 13.77 -20.25
CA ALA A 110 8.22 13.98 -19.50
C ALA A 110 7.45 15.22 -20.00
N CYS A 111 8.15 16.33 -20.24
CA CYS A 111 7.56 17.53 -20.83
C CYS A 111 6.99 17.27 -22.23
N GLU A 112 7.63 16.45 -23.05
CA GLU A 112 7.09 16.11 -24.37
C GLU A 112 5.79 15.32 -24.26
N ALA A 113 5.73 14.31 -23.38
CA ALA A 113 4.50 13.56 -23.13
C ALA A 113 3.34 14.49 -22.73
N ALA A 114 3.59 15.45 -21.84
CA ALA A 114 2.58 16.43 -21.42
C ALA A 114 2.15 17.37 -22.56
N LYS A 115 3.03 17.69 -23.52
CA LYS A 115 2.65 18.46 -24.73
C LYS A 115 1.80 17.64 -25.70
N GLU A 116 1.96 16.32 -25.71
CA GLU A 116 1.09 15.38 -26.45
C GLU A 116 -0.22 15.09 -25.71
N GLY A 117 -0.44 15.70 -24.54
CA GLY A 117 -1.67 15.55 -23.75
C GLY A 117 -1.65 14.36 -22.81
N ILE A 118 -0.49 13.71 -22.62
CA ILE A 118 -0.33 12.57 -21.71
C ILE A 118 0.29 13.05 -20.40
N PRO A 119 -0.35 12.82 -19.23
CA PRO A 119 0.21 13.20 -17.95
C PRO A 119 1.52 12.43 -17.68
N SER A 120 2.47 13.11 -17.03
CA SER A 120 3.83 12.57 -16.92
C SER A 120 4.58 13.04 -15.67
N THR A 121 5.62 12.29 -15.31
CA THR A 121 6.56 12.65 -14.26
C THR A 121 7.98 12.23 -14.62
N ALA A 122 8.93 13.13 -14.39
CA ALA A 122 10.36 12.86 -14.48
C ALA A 122 10.90 12.50 -13.09
N PHE A 123 11.66 11.41 -13.00
CA PHE A 123 12.29 10.92 -11.78
C PHE A 123 13.82 10.94 -11.95
N SER A 124 14.53 11.35 -10.91
CA SER A 124 15.99 11.47 -10.92
C SER A 124 16.57 11.11 -9.55
N ALA A 125 17.77 10.56 -9.50
CA ALA A 125 18.39 10.14 -8.24
C ALA A 125 19.87 10.50 -8.13
N ALA A 126 20.32 10.90 -6.94
CA ALA A 126 21.73 11.12 -6.64
C ALA A 126 22.45 9.82 -6.26
N GLY A 127 23.78 9.84 -6.39
CA GLY A 127 24.65 8.80 -5.82
C GLY A 127 24.67 7.47 -6.57
N LEU A 128 24.14 7.43 -7.79
CA LEU A 128 24.19 6.27 -8.68
C LEU A 128 25.32 6.37 -9.69
N SER A 129 25.82 5.21 -10.10
CA SER A 129 26.58 5.00 -11.34
C SER A 129 25.71 4.34 -12.40
N GLN A 130 26.06 4.50 -13.69
CA GLN A 130 25.43 3.72 -14.74
C GLN A 130 25.88 2.25 -14.66
N VAL A 131 24.91 1.34 -14.57
CA VAL A 131 25.14 -0.11 -14.50
C VAL A 131 24.21 -0.84 -15.48
N ALA A 132 24.66 -1.97 -16.01
CA ALA A 132 23.87 -2.75 -16.96
C ALA A 132 22.69 -3.42 -16.27
N PHE A 133 21.54 -3.53 -16.96
CA PHE A 133 20.35 -4.19 -16.39
C PHE A 133 20.57 -5.68 -16.05
N THR A 134 21.54 -6.33 -16.71
CA THR A 134 21.93 -7.71 -16.45
C THR A 134 22.61 -7.90 -15.09
N ASP A 135 23.10 -6.81 -14.48
CA ASP A 135 23.78 -6.82 -13.20
C ASP A 135 22.82 -6.61 -12.02
N LEU A 136 21.52 -6.41 -12.26
CA LEU A 136 20.52 -6.14 -11.21
C LEU A 136 20.47 -7.19 -10.09
N SER A 137 20.91 -8.43 -10.35
CA SER A 137 20.98 -9.51 -9.35
C SER A 137 22.26 -9.52 -8.51
N ASN A 138 23.23 -8.64 -8.80
CA ASN A 138 24.55 -8.67 -8.16
C ASN A 138 24.54 -8.13 -6.73
N GLY A 139 23.52 -7.35 -6.35
CA GLY A 139 23.34 -6.83 -5.00
C GLY A 139 24.42 -5.83 -4.56
N ASP A 140 25.05 -5.15 -5.51
CA ASP A 140 25.96 -4.03 -5.25
C ASP A 140 25.19 -2.76 -4.85
N ALA A 141 25.93 -1.72 -4.45
CA ALA A 141 25.32 -0.49 -3.94
C ALA A 141 24.44 0.21 -4.98
N ASP A 142 24.86 0.26 -6.24
CA ASP A 142 24.13 0.93 -7.33
C ASP A 142 22.84 0.16 -7.69
N THR A 143 22.91 -1.18 -7.74
CA THR A 143 21.74 -2.04 -8.03
C THR A 143 20.72 -2.01 -6.88
N LEU A 144 21.17 -2.04 -5.62
CA LEU A 144 20.28 -1.87 -4.46
C LEU A 144 19.61 -0.49 -4.45
N ALA A 145 20.36 0.58 -4.71
CA ALA A 145 19.81 1.92 -4.80
C ALA A 145 18.81 2.04 -5.97
N ALA A 146 19.09 1.46 -7.14
CA ALA A 146 18.18 1.42 -8.27
C ALA A 146 16.85 0.71 -7.95
N LEU A 147 16.88 -0.38 -7.15
CA LEU A 147 15.68 -1.05 -6.67
C LEU A 147 14.87 -0.13 -5.73
N VAL A 148 15.52 0.55 -4.77
CA VAL A 148 14.86 1.50 -3.86
C VAL A 148 14.18 2.63 -4.64
N PHE A 149 14.87 3.25 -5.61
CA PHE A 149 14.30 4.34 -6.41
C PHE A 149 13.16 3.86 -7.31
N SER A 150 13.25 2.64 -7.85
CA SER A 150 12.16 2.02 -8.61
C SER A 150 10.92 1.80 -7.74
N GLN A 151 11.09 1.35 -6.49
CA GLN A 151 9.98 1.21 -5.53
C GLN A 151 9.37 2.57 -5.16
N LEU A 152 10.20 3.61 -4.99
CA LEU A 152 9.73 4.97 -4.74
C LEU A 152 8.97 5.55 -5.92
N THR A 153 9.40 5.26 -7.15
CA THR A 153 8.66 5.64 -8.36
C THR A 153 7.30 4.99 -8.40
N VAL A 154 7.21 3.67 -8.15
CA VAL A 154 5.92 2.97 -8.03
C VAL A 154 5.05 3.59 -6.93
N LYS A 155 5.61 3.83 -5.74
CA LYS A 155 4.89 4.45 -4.61
C LYS A 155 4.31 5.82 -4.99
N PHE A 156 5.10 6.66 -5.65
CA PHE A 156 4.67 7.97 -6.11
C PHE A 156 3.58 7.87 -7.18
N VAL A 157 3.78 7.02 -8.20
CA VAL A 157 2.82 6.85 -9.30
C VAL A 157 1.51 6.25 -8.78
N ASN A 158 1.54 5.25 -7.90
CA ASN A 158 0.33 4.71 -7.25
C ASN A 158 -0.46 5.81 -6.54
N ALA A 159 0.22 6.68 -5.78
CA ALA A 159 -0.42 7.77 -5.07
C ALA A 159 -1.06 8.77 -6.04
N LEU A 160 -0.34 9.16 -7.09
CA LEU A 160 -0.81 10.12 -8.09
C LEU A 160 -2.01 9.59 -8.90
N LEU A 161 -2.01 8.30 -9.25
CA LEU A 161 -3.03 7.68 -10.10
C LEU A 161 -4.24 7.15 -9.31
N LYS A 162 -4.16 7.11 -7.96
CA LYS A 162 -5.15 6.47 -7.07
C LYS A 162 -6.60 6.90 -7.34
N ASN A 163 -6.83 8.18 -7.62
CA ASN A 163 -8.17 8.75 -7.75
C ASN A 163 -8.72 8.71 -9.18
N GLY A 164 -8.02 8.07 -10.12
CA GLY A 164 -8.38 8.09 -11.54
C GLY A 164 -8.10 9.44 -12.21
N PRO A 165 -8.36 9.55 -13.53
CA PRO A 165 -8.11 10.78 -14.28
C PRO A 165 -9.12 11.89 -13.91
N PRO A 166 -8.77 13.18 -14.08
CA PRO A 166 -7.48 13.65 -14.61
C PRO A 166 -6.34 13.52 -13.60
N PHE A 167 -5.21 12.93 -14.02
CA PHE A 167 -4.05 12.70 -13.14
C PHE A 167 -3.20 13.95 -12.93
N LEU A 168 -3.13 14.82 -13.94
CA LEU A 168 -2.50 16.14 -13.89
C LEU A 168 -3.30 17.11 -14.79
N PRO A 169 -3.26 18.43 -14.55
CA PRO A 169 -3.83 19.40 -15.46
C PRO A 169 -3.11 19.37 -16.83
N PRO A 170 -3.78 19.72 -17.95
CA PRO A 170 -3.16 19.73 -19.26
C PRO A 170 -1.89 20.60 -19.33
N GLY A 171 -0.83 20.09 -19.95
CA GLY A 171 0.44 20.80 -20.11
C GLY A 171 1.26 20.92 -18.82
N ILE A 172 0.91 20.19 -17.76
CA ILE A 172 1.65 20.13 -16.50
C ILE A 172 2.37 18.78 -16.39
N SER A 173 3.60 18.83 -15.88
CA SER A 173 4.42 17.67 -15.54
C SER A 173 4.98 17.84 -14.12
N VAL A 174 5.49 16.76 -13.53
CA VAL A 174 6.16 16.80 -12.22
C VAL A 174 7.63 16.41 -12.37
N ASN A 175 8.52 17.06 -11.61
CA ASN A 175 9.94 16.75 -11.48
C ASN A 175 10.21 16.23 -10.06
N VAL A 176 10.67 14.98 -9.94
CA VAL A 176 10.97 14.33 -8.67
C VAL A 176 12.46 14.01 -8.59
N ASN A 177 13.11 14.43 -7.51
CA ASN A 177 14.53 14.14 -7.26
C ASN A 177 14.72 13.44 -5.92
N TYR A 178 15.42 12.31 -5.93
CA TYR A 178 15.76 11.54 -4.75
C TYR A 178 17.17 11.90 -4.25
N PRO A 179 17.39 12.00 -2.93
CA PRO A 179 18.74 12.01 -2.38
C PRO A 179 19.40 10.64 -2.58
N ALA A 180 20.71 10.57 -2.33
CA ALA A 180 21.46 9.32 -2.48
C ALA A 180 20.94 8.23 -1.53
N SER A 181 20.86 7.00 -2.04
CA SER A 181 20.55 5.79 -1.28
C SER A 181 21.84 5.00 -1.08
N THR A 182 22.08 4.57 0.15
CA THR A 182 23.23 3.74 0.53
C THR A 182 22.77 2.68 1.53
N SER A 183 23.57 1.65 1.77
CA SER A 183 23.25 0.60 2.75
C SER A 183 23.06 1.11 4.18
N SER A 184 23.55 2.31 4.52
CA SER A 184 23.47 2.91 5.85
C SER A 184 22.56 4.15 5.95
N SER A 185 22.05 4.66 4.83
CA SER A 185 21.25 5.89 4.78
C SER A 185 20.33 5.85 3.58
N CYS A 186 19.03 6.07 3.81
CA CYS A 186 18.00 6.03 2.77
C CYS A 186 17.99 4.68 2.04
N ALA A 187 18.10 3.60 2.81
CA ALA A 187 18.26 2.23 2.33
C ALA A 187 16.92 1.57 1.96
N SER A 188 15.80 2.14 2.41
CA SER A 188 14.45 1.63 2.14
C SER A 188 13.55 2.73 1.59
N PRO A 189 12.56 2.42 0.72
CA PRO A 189 11.55 3.40 0.29
C PRO A 189 10.74 4.02 1.44
N SER A 190 10.63 3.32 2.58
CA SER A 190 9.96 3.84 3.78
C SER A 190 10.72 4.99 4.43
N ASP A 191 12.03 5.10 4.19
CA ASP A 191 12.86 6.16 4.76
C ASP A 191 12.53 7.52 4.15
N PHE A 192 11.99 7.53 2.93
CA PHE A 192 11.83 8.74 2.15
C PHE A 192 10.52 9.47 2.43
N SER A 193 10.64 10.78 2.57
CA SER A 193 9.51 11.71 2.59
C SER A 193 9.51 12.56 1.33
N PHE A 194 8.36 12.67 0.67
CA PHE A 194 8.18 13.56 -0.48
C PHE A 194 7.82 14.96 0.01
N ILE A 195 8.55 15.96 -0.46
CA ILE A 195 8.37 17.36 -0.08
C ILE A 195 8.03 18.15 -1.33
N LEU A 196 6.90 18.85 -1.32
CA LEU A 196 6.53 19.77 -2.39
C LEU A 196 7.51 20.96 -2.42
N THR A 197 8.07 21.25 -3.59
CA THR A 197 9.20 22.17 -3.76
C THR A 197 9.03 23.07 -4.99
N ARG A 198 9.93 24.06 -5.09
CA ARG A 198 10.19 24.85 -6.29
C ARG A 198 11.48 24.45 -6.97
N ILE A 199 11.48 24.48 -8.30
CA ILE A 199 12.68 24.44 -9.15
C ILE A 199 13.47 25.75 -8.97
N ALA A 200 12.76 26.89 -8.98
CA ALA A 200 13.29 28.22 -8.77
C ALA A 200 12.74 28.81 -7.45
N PRO A 201 13.41 28.58 -6.30
CA PRO A 201 12.97 29.12 -5.02
C PRO A 201 12.84 30.64 -5.05
N SER A 202 11.74 31.15 -4.49
CA SER A 202 11.44 32.58 -4.46
C SER A 202 10.69 32.95 -3.18
N ASN A 203 11.15 34.00 -2.50
CA ASN A 203 10.49 34.54 -1.31
C ASN A 203 9.40 35.58 -1.64
N SER A 204 9.17 35.87 -2.92
CA SER A 204 8.21 36.90 -3.36
C SER A 204 6.98 36.33 -4.06
N VAL A 205 6.92 35.02 -4.27
CA VAL A 205 5.81 34.34 -4.93
C VAL A 205 5.05 33.52 -3.90
N THR A 206 3.74 33.71 -3.83
CA THR A 206 2.85 32.88 -3.01
C THR A 206 2.59 31.55 -3.70
N ASP A 207 2.89 30.48 -3.00
CA ASP A 207 2.67 29.09 -3.37
C ASP A 207 1.43 28.52 -2.67
N VAL A 208 1.12 27.26 -2.94
CA VAL A 208 0.11 26.54 -2.17
C VAL A 208 0.50 26.50 -0.69
N GLU A 209 -0.47 26.77 0.19
CA GLU A 209 -0.25 26.66 1.62
C GLU A 209 -0.10 25.17 2.01
N THR A 210 1.05 24.83 2.55
CA THR A 210 1.33 23.50 3.11
C THR A 210 2.39 23.61 4.20
N CYS A 211 2.35 22.70 5.17
CA CYS A 211 3.27 22.72 6.32
C CYS A 211 3.32 24.08 7.08
N GLY A 212 2.22 24.84 7.07
CA GLY A 212 2.10 26.13 7.77
C GLY A 212 2.81 27.30 7.09
N THR A 213 3.17 27.18 5.80
CA THR A 213 3.74 28.25 4.98
C THR A 213 3.12 28.27 3.59
N ASP A 214 3.07 29.45 2.97
CA ASP A 214 2.69 29.69 1.58
C ASP A 214 3.92 29.95 0.68
N HIS A 215 5.10 29.51 1.11
CA HIS A 215 6.33 29.57 0.34
C HIS A 215 7.02 28.21 0.35
N LEU A 216 7.06 27.55 -0.81
CA LEU A 216 7.67 26.23 -0.92
C LEU A 216 9.21 26.32 -0.89
N PRO A 217 9.89 25.34 -0.27
CA PRO A 217 11.34 25.28 -0.29
C PRO A 217 11.88 24.97 -1.69
N GLY A 218 13.11 25.36 -1.98
CA GLY A 218 13.80 24.99 -3.22
C GLY A 218 14.24 23.54 -3.23
N GLU A 219 14.07 22.84 -4.36
CA GLU A 219 14.38 21.42 -4.49
C GLU A 219 15.84 21.07 -4.14
N THR A 220 16.79 21.92 -4.54
CA THR A 220 18.21 21.75 -4.18
C THR A 220 18.43 21.73 -2.69
N ASN A 221 17.74 22.59 -1.94
CA ASN A 221 17.88 22.67 -0.49
C ASN A 221 17.25 21.46 0.19
N VAL A 222 16.09 21.01 -0.30
CA VAL A 222 15.41 19.82 0.23
C VAL A 222 16.28 18.59 0.04
N VAL A 223 16.77 18.34 -1.16
CA VAL A 223 17.59 17.14 -1.44
C VAL A 223 18.96 17.20 -0.75
N ALA A 224 19.51 18.40 -0.51
CA ALA A 224 20.75 18.58 0.25
C ALA A 224 20.55 18.51 1.78
N THR A 225 19.31 18.54 2.27
CA THR A 225 19.03 18.47 3.71
C THR A 225 19.32 17.07 4.21
N ASN A 226 20.01 16.97 5.36
CA ASN A 226 20.26 15.68 6.01
C ASN A 226 18.93 14.95 6.29
N GLY A 227 18.75 13.82 5.63
CA GLY A 227 17.53 13.02 5.66
C GLY A 227 17.20 12.51 4.25
N CYS A 228 16.15 11.71 4.14
CA CYS A 228 15.74 11.10 2.87
C CYS A 228 14.60 11.89 2.25
N PHE A 229 14.84 13.18 1.99
CA PHE A 229 13.81 14.08 1.46
C PHE A 229 13.86 14.12 -0.06
N ALA A 230 12.85 13.53 -0.69
CA ALA A 230 12.65 13.61 -2.13
C ALA A 230 11.92 14.92 -2.46
N SER A 231 12.48 15.74 -3.35
CA SER A 231 11.82 16.96 -3.80
C SER A 231 10.78 16.63 -4.87
N VAL A 232 9.64 17.31 -4.84
CA VAL A 232 8.55 17.20 -5.82
C VAL A 232 8.21 18.59 -6.32
N SER A 233 8.60 18.93 -7.55
CA SER A 233 8.34 20.24 -8.14
C SER A 233 7.33 20.12 -9.28
N VAL A 234 6.26 20.92 -9.24
CA VAL A 234 5.23 20.94 -10.29
C VAL A 234 5.60 21.99 -11.33
N MET A 235 5.68 21.58 -12.60
CA MET A 235 6.21 22.42 -13.67
C MET A 235 5.29 22.49 -14.89
N ASN A 236 5.35 23.64 -15.58
CA ASN A 236 4.74 23.79 -16.88
C ASN A 236 5.61 23.07 -17.94
N ALA A 237 5.02 22.18 -18.72
CA ALA A 237 5.75 21.35 -19.68
C ALA A 237 6.37 22.13 -20.85
N ILE A 238 5.88 23.33 -21.15
CA ILE A 238 6.40 24.18 -22.22
C ILE A 238 7.58 25.01 -21.71
N THR A 239 7.42 25.66 -20.56
CA THR A 239 8.44 26.59 -20.04
C THR A 239 9.45 25.93 -19.11
N LYS A 240 9.16 24.72 -18.62
CA LYS A 240 9.89 24.01 -17.55
C LYS A 240 10.01 24.79 -16.24
N ALA A 241 9.20 25.83 -16.07
CA ALA A 241 9.20 26.67 -14.89
C ALA A 241 8.15 26.21 -13.87
N ASP A 242 8.34 26.64 -12.62
CA ASP A 242 7.34 26.46 -11.55
C ASP A 242 5.98 27.03 -11.95
N VAL A 243 4.92 26.37 -11.49
CA VAL A 243 3.53 26.78 -11.70
C VAL A 243 2.99 27.59 -10.53
N ASP A 244 1.78 28.12 -10.67
CA ASP A 244 1.09 28.87 -9.62
C ASP A 244 0.57 27.98 -8.47
N ALA A 245 0.19 28.61 -7.36
CA ALA A 245 -0.34 27.95 -6.16
C ALA A 245 -1.55 27.04 -6.46
N THR A 246 -2.45 27.46 -7.36
CA THR A 246 -3.64 26.68 -7.73
C THR A 246 -3.26 25.36 -8.40
N THR A 247 -2.28 25.41 -9.30
CA THR A 247 -1.79 24.23 -10.01
C THR A 247 -0.97 23.33 -9.10
N GLN A 248 -0.17 23.90 -8.19
CA GLN A 248 0.54 23.14 -7.15
C GLN A 248 -0.45 22.40 -6.23
N ALA A 249 -1.55 23.05 -5.84
CA ALA A 249 -2.58 22.46 -5.00
C ALA A 249 -3.23 21.21 -5.62
N PHE A 250 -3.28 21.13 -6.96
CA PHE A 250 -3.78 19.92 -7.64
C PHE A 250 -2.96 18.68 -7.26
N VAL A 251 -1.63 18.78 -7.32
CA VAL A 251 -0.72 17.67 -6.95
C VAL A 251 -0.74 17.41 -5.44
N LEU A 252 -0.81 18.48 -4.63
CA LEU A 252 -0.90 18.37 -3.17
C LEU A 252 -2.16 17.58 -2.73
N ASN A 253 -3.30 17.88 -3.35
CA ASN A 253 -4.62 17.37 -2.96
C ASN A 253 -4.94 15.97 -3.51
N LEU A 254 -4.13 15.40 -4.42
CA LEU A 254 -4.27 14.02 -4.91
C LEU A 254 -3.78 12.97 -3.88
N ASN A 255 -3.96 13.23 -2.58
CA ASN A 255 -3.51 12.39 -1.45
C ASN A 255 -2.00 12.29 -1.24
N MET A 256 -1.20 13.23 -1.76
CA MET A 256 0.24 13.25 -1.48
C MET A 256 0.66 14.02 -0.22
N MET A 257 -0.22 14.80 0.41
CA MET A 257 0.05 15.39 1.74
C MET A 257 -1.26 15.58 2.52
N GLN A 258 -1.72 14.54 3.22
CA GLN A 258 -2.74 14.68 4.26
C GLN A 258 -2.26 14.03 5.57
N LEU A 259 -1.72 14.86 6.47
CA LEU A 259 -2.17 14.85 7.86
C LEU A 259 -2.76 16.23 8.18
N PRO A 260 -3.91 16.30 8.87
CA PRO A 260 -4.74 17.48 8.90
C PRO A 260 -4.17 18.57 9.81
N MET A 261 -4.17 19.77 9.26
CA MET A 261 -4.13 21.04 9.97
C MET A 261 -5.42 21.16 10.82
N LEU A 262 -5.31 21.11 12.15
CA LEU A 262 -6.27 21.71 13.09
C LEU A 262 -5.69 21.75 14.52
N LEU A 263 -5.34 22.97 14.92
CA LEU A 263 -5.38 23.51 16.29
C LEU A 263 -4.67 22.70 17.40
N PHE A 264 -3.45 23.09 17.78
CA PHE A 264 -3.17 23.63 19.12
C PHE A 264 -1.74 24.18 19.18
N SER A 265 -1.65 25.49 19.42
CA SER A 265 -0.42 26.21 19.64
C SER A 265 0.21 25.84 20.99
N ILE A 266 1.55 25.82 20.99
CA ILE A 266 2.46 26.06 22.12
C ILE A 266 2.80 24.85 23.02
N LEU A 267 4.12 24.61 23.07
CA LEU A 267 4.89 23.92 24.12
C LEU A 267 5.14 22.41 23.97
N LEU A 268 6.17 22.02 23.21
CA LEU A 268 7.40 21.38 23.75
C LEU A 268 8.30 20.93 22.60
N VAL A 269 9.22 21.83 22.23
CA VAL A 269 10.55 21.44 21.79
C VAL A 269 11.24 20.74 22.95
N PHE A 270 11.99 19.68 22.66
CA PHE A 270 12.82 18.80 23.50
C PHE A 270 12.25 17.38 23.72
N ILE A 271 13.10 16.40 23.35
CA ILE A 271 12.88 14.94 23.23
C ILE A 271 12.22 14.62 21.87
N HIS A 272 12.94 14.16 20.84
CA HIS A 272 13.54 12.82 20.77
C HIS A 272 14.85 12.81 19.96
N ALA A 273 15.98 12.96 20.66
CA ALA A 273 17.23 12.33 20.26
C ALA A 273 17.23 10.91 20.87
N CYS A 274 16.50 10.00 20.24
CA CYS A 274 16.58 8.54 20.44
C CYS A 274 15.77 7.85 19.33
N LEU A 275 16.26 7.87 18.10
CA LEU A 275 15.73 6.98 17.06
C LEU A 275 16.37 5.61 17.28
N LEU A 276 15.74 4.82 18.14
CA LEU A 276 15.78 3.37 18.03
C LEU A 276 15.34 3.02 16.60
N VAL A 277 16.13 2.19 15.91
CA VAL A 277 15.69 1.47 14.72
C VAL A 277 14.41 0.73 15.11
N ARG A 278 13.22 1.26 14.74
CA ARG A 278 11.95 0.54 14.94
C ARG A 278 11.80 -0.43 13.78
N GLY A 279 11.66 -1.72 14.10
CA GLY A 279 11.32 -2.74 13.11
C GLY A 279 9.94 -2.47 12.51
N GLN A 280 9.75 -2.92 11.28
CA GLN A 280 8.45 -2.97 10.62
C GLN A 280 7.45 -3.75 11.50
N THR A 281 6.23 -3.23 11.69
CA THR A 281 5.21 -3.90 12.52
C THR A 281 4.82 -5.24 11.89
N LYS A 282 4.93 -6.30 12.68
CA LYS A 282 4.77 -7.70 12.26
C LYS A 282 3.32 -8.14 12.43
N ILE A 283 2.66 -8.53 11.34
CA ILE A 283 1.27 -8.95 11.35
C ILE A 283 1.17 -10.42 10.91
N LEU A 284 0.50 -11.21 11.73
CA LEU A 284 0.06 -12.54 11.34
C LEU A 284 -1.43 -12.49 10.98
N ILE A 285 -1.76 -12.96 9.78
CA ILE A 285 -3.14 -13.09 9.28
C ILE A 285 -3.58 -14.55 9.39
N GLY A 286 -4.80 -14.78 9.90
CA GLY A 286 -5.49 -16.07 9.85
C GLY A 286 -6.97 -15.91 9.51
N ASN A 287 -7.70 -17.01 9.31
CA ASN A 287 -9.17 -17.04 9.19
C ASN A 287 -9.68 -18.48 9.38
N ASP A 288 -10.99 -18.70 9.19
CA ASP A 288 -11.60 -20.03 9.07
C ASP A 288 -12.19 -20.35 7.70
N ASP A 289 -12.37 -19.37 6.81
CA ASP A 289 -12.84 -19.63 5.44
C ASP A 289 -11.81 -20.36 4.57
N GLY A 290 -10.52 -20.30 4.92
CA GLY A 290 -9.42 -20.94 4.20
C GLY A 290 -8.46 -19.95 3.54
N TRP A 291 -7.24 -20.43 3.26
CA TRP A 291 -6.10 -19.62 2.81
C TRP A 291 -6.23 -19.05 1.39
N ALA A 292 -7.10 -19.66 0.58
CA ALA A 292 -7.21 -19.42 -0.85
C ALA A 292 -8.48 -18.62 -1.23
N VAL A 293 -9.18 -18.04 -0.24
CA VAL A 293 -10.37 -17.22 -0.46
C VAL A 293 -9.98 -15.79 -0.83
N ALA A 294 -10.73 -15.15 -1.73
CA ALA A 294 -10.43 -13.79 -2.20
C ALA A 294 -10.26 -12.76 -1.08
N ILE A 295 -11.13 -12.75 -0.08
CA ILE A 295 -11.10 -11.70 0.95
C ILE A 295 -9.84 -11.75 1.83
N ILE A 296 -9.35 -12.93 2.20
CA ILE A 296 -8.14 -13.04 3.04
C ILE A 296 -6.88 -12.67 2.24
N ARG A 297 -6.91 -12.90 0.92
CA ARG A 297 -5.83 -12.53 0.00
C ARG A 297 -5.83 -11.03 -0.29
N ALA A 298 -7.01 -10.41 -0.43
CA ALA A 298 -7.14 -8.95 -0.48
C ALA A 298 -6.64 -8.31 0.83
N GLN A 299 -6.95 -8.90 1.99
CA GLN A 299 -6.46 -8.45 3.29
C GLN A 299 -4.92 -8.50 3.38
N PHE A 300 -4.32 -9.61 2.97
CA PHE A 300 -2.86 -9.75 2.91
C PHE A 300 -2.24 -8.68 2.02
N ASN A 301 -2.76 -8.52 0.79
CA ASN A 301 -2.26 -7.52 -0.15
C ASN A 301 -2.38 -6.10 0.42
N ALA A 302 -3.50 -5.74 1.02
CA ALA A 302 -3.72 -4.41 1.59
C ALA A 302 -2.72 -4.10 2.72
N LEU A 303 -2.47 -5.04 3.63
CA LEU A 303 -1.53 -4.84 4.74
C LEU A 303 -0.07 -4.86 4.28
N ALA A 304 0.30 -5.75 3.37
CA ALA A 304 1.63 -5.77 2.78
C ALA A 304 1.92 -4.47 2.02
N ASN A 305 0.96 -3.99 1.21
CA ASN A 305 1.07 -2.74 0.47
C ASN A 305 1.13 -1.50 1.38
N ALA A 306 0.53 -1.56 2.57
CA ALA A 306 0.62 -0.53 3.59
C ALA A 306 1.97 -0.53 4.34
N GLY A 307 2.83 -1.52 4.09
CA GLY A 307 4.17 -1.59 4.66
C GLY A 307 4.24 -2.31 6.00
N TYR A 308 3.27 -3.15 6.35
CA TYR A 308 3.42 -4.13 7.44
C TYR A 308 4.30 -5.32 7.00
N ASP A 309 4.99 -5.98 7.93
CA ASP A 309 5.67 -7.26 7.64
C ASP A 309 4.67 -8.39 7.91
N VAL A 310 4.10 -8.93 6.84
CA VAL A 310 2.88 -9.74 6.91
C VAL A 310 3.17 -11.18 6.52
N ILE A 311 2.63 -12.11 7.30
CA ILE A 311 2.48 -13.53 6.91
C ILE A 311 1.02 -13.96 7.08
N LEU A 312 0.60 -14.92 6.27
CA LEU A 312 -0.71 -15.56 6.33
C LEU A 312 -0.54 -17.03 6.70
N SER A 313 -1.32 -17.50 7.67
CA SER A 313 -1.40 -18.89 8.10
C SER A 313 -2.86 -19.26 8.35
N CYS A 314 -3.45 -19.96 7.38
CA CYS A 314 -4.88 -20.26 7.37
C CYS A 314 -5.13 -21.76 7.13
N PRO A 315 -6.33 -22.27 7.44
CA PRO A 315 -6.74 -23.62 7.05
C PRO A 315 -6.60 -23.89 5.55
N ALA A 316 -6.27 -25.13 5.20
CA ALA A 316 -6.23 -25.62 3.82
C ALA A 316 -7.62 -25.64 3.14
N VAL A 317 -8.68 -25.73 3.93
CA VAL A 317 -10.09 -25.79 3.51
C VAL A 317 -10.98 -25.00 4.47
N ASN A 318 -12.20 -24.69 4.05
CA ASN A 318 -13.23 -24.05 4.87
C ASN A 318 -13.49 -24.86 6.14
N LEU A 319 -13.35 -24.20 7.29
CA LEU A 319 -13.66 -24.72 8.61
C LEU A 319 -14.53 -23.74 9.41
N SER A 320 -15.41 -22.98 8.75
CA SER A 320 -16.43 -22.17 9.41
C SER A 320 -17.27 -23.01 10.38
N GLY A 321 -17.63 -22.44 11.53
CA GLY A 321 -18.45 -23.12 12.54
C GLY A 321 -17.68 -24.05 13.47
N THR A 322 -16.36 -24.13 13.36
CA THR A 322 -15.52 -25.03 14.18
C THR A 322 -15.06 -24.42 15.50
N GLY A 323 -15.34 -23.14 15.75
CA GLY A 323 -14.98 -22.46 17.00
C GLY A 323 -13.48 -22.57 17.30
N SER A 324 -13.14 -22.96 18.53
CA SER A 324 -11.76 -23.14 18.97
C SER A 324 -11.28 -24.60 18.92
N LEU A 325 -11.84 -25.43 18.02
CA LEU A 325 -11.35 -26.80 17.83
C LEU A 325 -9.87 -26.81 17.41
N SER A 326 -9.17 -27.87 17.80
CA SER A 326 -7.76 -28.08 17.51
C SER A 326 -7.50 -29.56 17.26
N LEU A 327 -6.67 -29.84 16.26
CA LEU A 327 -6.17 -31.15 15.90
C LEU A 327 -4.74 -31.01 15.34
N PRO A 328 -3.83 -31.96 15.61
CA PRO A 328 -2.54 -31.95 14.93
C PRO A 328 -2.70 -31.92 13.41
N PRO A 329 -1.98 -31.06 12.67
CA PRO A 329 -2.01 -31.06 11.22
C PRO A 329 -1.62 -32.43 10.66
N THR A 330 -2.32 -32.84 9.61
CA THR A 330 -2.07 -34.11 8.92
C THR A 330 -1.89 -33.89 7.44
N ILE A 331 -1.32 -34.86 6.73
CA ILE A 331 -1.21 -34.81 5.27
C ILE A 331 -2.58 -34.53 4.63
N VAL A 332 -2.58 -33.83 3.51
CA VAL A 332 -3.79 -33.45 2.79
C VAL A 332 -4.45 -34.71 2.20
N LEU A 333 -5.66 -35.05 2.66
CA LEU A 333 -6.43 -36.22 2.17
C LEU A 333 -7.60 -35.85 1.25
N ILE A 334 -7.98 -34.57 1.25
CA ILE A 334 -8.89 -33.92 0.31
C ILE A 334 -8.16 -32.71 -0.27
N PRO A 335 -8.30 -32.37 -1.56
CA PRO A 335 -7.62 -31.21 -2.12
C PRO A 335 -7.87 -29.94 -1.29
N CYS A 336 -6.86 -29.06 -1.21
CA CYS A 336 -7.08 -27.72 -0.66
C CYS A 336 -8.15 -27.00 -1.48
N GLU A 337 -8.72 -25.96 -0.90
CA GLU A 337 -9.66 -25.09 -1.59
C GLU A 337 -9.18 -24.63 -2.96
N PHE A 338 -10.10 -24.62 -3.91
CA PHE A 338 -9.87 -24.24 -5.30
C PHE A 338 -8.71 -25.00 -5.96
N ASP A 339 -8.51 -26.26 -5.55
CA ASP A 339 -7.45 -27.16 -6.02
C ASP A 339 -6.03 -26.59 -5.84
N THR A 340 -5.85 -25.70 -4.86
CA THR A 340 -4.56 -25.02 -4.63
C THR A 340 -3.46 -25.94 -4.10
N CYS A 341 -3.82 -27.13 -3.60
CA CYS A 341 -2.89 -28.20 -3.29
C CYS A 341 -3.54 -29.57 -3.56
N PRO A 342 -2.82 -30.53 -4.17
CA PRO A 342 -3.36 -31.87 -4.43
C PRO A 342 -3.40 -32.74 -3.17
N ILE A 343 -4.16 -33.84 -3.25
CA ILE A 343 -4.11 -34.93 -2.25
C ILE A 343 -2.65 -35.40 -2.10
N LEU A 344 -2.27 -35.76 -0.87
CA LEU A 344 -0.92 -36.13 -0.42
C LEU A 344 0.06 -34.95 -0.33
N SER A 345 -0.41 -33.71 -0.48
CA SER A 345 0.40 -32.55 -0.07
C SER A 345 0.75 -32.63 1.43
N PRO A 346 1.88 -32.03 1.85
CA PRO A 346 2.27 -31.98 3.25
C PRO A 346 1.20 -31.33 4.14
N ALA A 347 1.31 -31.54 5.46
CA ALA A 347 0.33 -31.00 6.41
C ALA A 347 0.33 -29.47 6.43
N GLU A 348 1.48 -28.86 6.17
CA GLU A 348 1.66 -27.43 6.00
C GLU A 348 2.37 -27.13 4.68
N GLY A 349 2.04 -26.03 4.04
CA GLY A 349 2.70 -25.60 2.82
C GLY A 349 2.40 -24.15 2.47
N PHE A 350 2.91 -23.69 1.33
CA PHE A 350 2.86 -22.28 0.96
C PHE A 350 2.62 -22.09 -0.53
N ASN A 351 2.23 -20.86 -0.90
CA ASN A 351 2.12 -20.44 -2.29
C ASN A 351 3.52 -20.40 -2.93
N ALA A 352 3.74 -21.14 -4.02
CA ALA A 352 5.05 -21.21 -4.67
C ALA A 352 5.62 -19.84 -5.07
N SER A 353 4.76 -18.87 -5.37
CA SER A 353 5.16 -17.51 -5.76
C SER A 353 5.42 -16.58 -4.58
N ASP A 354 4.94 -16.93 -3.37
CA ASP A 354 5.16 -16.14 -2.16
C ASP A 354 5.13 -17.04 -0.89
N PRO A 355 6.28 -17.29 -0.25
CA PRO A 355 6.38 -18.15 0.94
C PRO A 355 5.71 -17.55 2.19
N ARG A 356 5.27 -16.29 2.16
CA ARG A 356 4.52 -15.68 3.26
C ARG A 356 3.06 -16.11 3.31
N LEU A 357 2.57 -16.80 2.28
CA LEU A 357 1.18 -17.21 2.15
C LEU A 357 1.04 -18.72 2.37
N ASN A 358 0.64 -19.12 3.58
CA ASN A 358 0.71 -20.50 4.05
C ASN A 358 -0.66 -21.11 4.32
N TYR A 359 -0.79 -22.40 4.01
CA TYR A 359 -1.88 -23.24 4.48
C TYR A 359 -1.41 -24.18 5.57
N VAL A 360 -2.33 -24.52 6.46
CA VAL A 360 -2.20 -25.58 7.46
C VAL A 360 -3.43 -26.48 7.33
N ASN A 361 -3.23 -27.77 7.10
CA ASN A 361 -4.30 -28.74 6.99
C ASN A 361 -4.82 -29.16 8.39
N SER A 362 -5.38 -28.17 9.10
CA SER A 362 -6.05 -28.31 10.39
C SER A 362 -6.94 -27.10 10.69
N PHE A 363 -7.45 -26.99 11.93
CA PHE A 363 -8.37 -25.94 12.37
C PHE A 363 -7.72 -24.54 12.42
N PRO A 364 -8.54 -23.47 12.42
CA PRO A 364 -8.06 -22.09 12.48
C PRO A 364 -7.12 -21.80 13.66
N VAL A 365 -7.40 -22.39 14.82
CA VAL A 365 -6.54 -22.28 16.01
C VAL A 365 -5.17 -22.89 15.77
N ASP A 366 -5.10 -24.04 15.10
CA ASP A 366 -3.83 -24.70 14.78
C ASP A 366 -3.05 -23.90 13.74
N ALA A 367 -3.75 -23.33 12.74
CA ALA A 367 -3.14 -22.46 11.73
C ALA A 367 -2.52 -21.21 12.36
N ILE A 368 -3.23 -20.54 13.27
CA ILE A 368 -2.68 -19.40 14.02
C ILE A 368 -1.51 -19.82 14.91
N ASN A 369 -1.62 -20.95 15.62
CA ASN A 369 -0.53 -21.45 16.45
C ASN A 369 0.72 -21.80 15.63
N PHE A 370 0.55 -22.38 14.44
CA PHE A 370 1.65 -22.62 13.51
C PHE A 370 2.27 -21.30 13.03
N GLY A 371 1.42 -20.32 12.70
CA GLY A 371 1.82 -18.96 12.36
C GLY A 371 2.67 -18.29 13.44
N ILE A 372 2.22 -18.35 14.70
CA ILE A 372 2.91 -17.74 15.85
C ILE A 372 4.21 -18.47 16.16
N ASN A 373 4.19 -19.80 16.21
CA ASN A 373 5.28 -20.59 16.80
C ASN A 373 6.33 -21.03 15.78
N THR A 374 6.00 -21.02 14.47
CA THR A 374 6.88 -21.50 13.41
C THR A 374 7.14 -20.40 12.39
N LEU A 375 6.10 -19.93 11.70
CA LEU A 375 6.26 -19.02 10.58
C LEU A 375 6.78 -17.64 11.00
N ALA A 376 6.26 -17.06 12.09
CA ALA A 376 6.68 -15.73 12.53
C ALA A 376 8.16 -15.70 12.96
N PRO A 377 8.69 -16.65 13.76
CA PRO A 377 10.12 -16.77 14.00
C PRO A 377 10.96 -16.89 12.72
N GLU A 378 10.50 -17.68 11.73
CA GLU A 378 11.24 -17.94 10.49
C GLU A 378 11.21 -16.77 9.51
N LEU A 379 10.04 -16.15 9.32
CA LEU A 379 9.78 -15.19 8.24
C LEU A 379 9.74 -13.73 8.73
N LEU A 380 9.36 -13.49 9.99
CA LEU A 380 9.33 -12.15 10.60
C LEU A 380 10.48 -11.93 11.60
N GLY A 381 11.32 -12.96 11.84
CA GLY A 381 12.41 -12.90 12.81
C GLY A 381 11.96 -12.74 14.27
N GLY A 382 10.72 -13.14 14.61
CA GLY A 382 10.18 -13.10 15.98
C GLY A 382 8.66 -13.21 16.03
N ALA A 383 8.08 -13.11 17.24
CA ALA A 383 6.63 -13.10 17.41
C ALA A 383 5.98 -11.94 16.65
N PRO A 384 4.75 -12.11 16.15
CA PRO A 384 4.01 -11.01 15.55
C PRO A 384 3.60 -9.98 16.61
N ASP A 385 3.52 -8.72 16.21
CA ASP A 385 3.07 -7.62 17.08
C ASP A 385 1.56 -7.61 17.23
N PHE A 386 0.82 -8.10 16.22
CA PHE A 386 -0.63 -8.21 16.23
C PHE A 386 -1.12 -9.35 15.33
N VAL A 387 -2.25 -9.98 15.69
CA VAL A 387 -2.92 -10.99 14.87
C VAL A 387 -4.24 -10.47 14.31
N VAL A 388 -4.39 -10.54 13.00
CA VAL A 388 -5.62 -10.22 12.26
C VAL A 388 -6.30 -11.53 11.87
N SER A 389 -7.48 -11.81 12.41
CA SER A 389 -8.28 -12.97 12.02
C SER A 389 -9.43 -12.53 11.13
N GLY A 390 -9.49 -13.02 9.90
CA GLY A 390 -10.43 -12.60 8.86
C GLY A 390 -9.88 -11.52 7.92
N PRO A 391 -10.73 -10.86 7.12
CA PRO A 391 -12.18 -10.87 7.31
C PRO A 391 -12.87 -12.18 6.92
N ASN A 392 -13.85 -12.58 7.72
CA ASN A 392 -14.72 -13.75 7.48
C ASN A 392 -15.79 -13.47 6.41
N VAL A 393 -16.16 -14.49 5.62
CA VAL A 393 -17.34 -14.49 4.74
C VAL A 393 -18.59 -14.70 5.61
N GLY A 394 -19.23 -13.59 5.99
CA GLY A 394 -20.38 -13.56 6.87
C GLY A 394 -20.05 -12.95 8.23
N ASN A 395 -20.97 -12.17 8.79
CA ASN A 395 -20.76 -11.52 10.08
C ASN A 395 -20.78 -12.53 11.24
N ASN A 396 -19.94 -12.29 12.25
CA ASN A 396 -19.93 -13.00 13.52
C ASN A 396 -20.58 -12.11 14.59
N LEU A 397 -21.91 -12.10 14.63
CA LEU A 397 -22.71 -11.28 15.54
C LEU A 397 -23.16 -12.10 16.75
N ALA A 398 -23.17 -11.48 17.93
CA ALA A 398 -23.66 -12.06 19.17
C ALA A 398 -22.88 -13.27 19.68
N VAL A 399 -23.34 -14.50 19.44
CA VAL A 399 -22.76 -15.70 20.08
C VAL A 399 -21.54 -16.18 19.29
N LEU A 400 -20.35 -16.01 19.86
CA LEU A 400 -19.09 -16.26 19.15
C LEU A 400 -18.55 -17.70 19.28
N LEU A 401 -19.16 -18.56 20.09
CA LEU A 401 -18.64 -19.89 20.47
C LEU A 401 -18.26 -20.80 19.28
N THR A 402 -18.98 -20.69 18.17
CA THR A 402 -18.77 -21.52 16.98
C THR A 402 -17.92 -20.84 15.91
N SER A 403 -17.54 -19.57 16.08
CA SER A 403 -16.78 -18.84 15.07
C SER A 403 -15.31 -19.28 15.09
N GLY A 404 -14.83 -19.83 13.97
CA GLY A 404 -13.43 -20.18 13.79
C GLY A 404 -12.56 -18.94 13.67
N THR A 405 -13.03 -17.89 13.00
CA THR A 405 -12.39 -16.57 12.94
C THR A 405 -12.18 -15.98 14.34
N VAL A 406 -13.19 -16.00 15.22
CA VAL A 406 -13.02 -15.55 16.61
C VAL A 406 -12.13 -16.51 17.41
N GLY A 407 -12.25 -17.82 17.18
CA GLY A 407 -11.39 -18.82 17.81
C GLY A 407 -9.90 -18.60 17.53
N ALA A 408 -9.56 -18.29 16.28
CA ALA A 408 -8.21 -17.93 15.84
C ALA A 408 -7.68 -16.67 16.55
N ALA A 409 -8.46 -15.58 16.59
CA ALA A 409 -8.07 -14.39 17.35
C ALA A 409 -7.90 -14.69 18.85
N SER A 410 -8.81 -15.47 19.42
CA SER A 410 -8.77 -15.87 20.84
C SER A 410 -7.53 -16.70 21.18
N ALA A 411 -7.06 -17.54 20.26
CA ALA A 411 -5.83 -18.31 20.41
C ALA A 411 -4.60 -17.39 20.50
N ALA A 412 -4.54 -16.36 19.65
CA ALA A 412 -3.48 -15.34 19.69
C ALA A 412 -3.49 -14.55 21.02
N ALA A 413 -4.66 -14.07 21.46
CA ALA A 413 -4.80 -13.38 22.74
C ALA A 413 -4.37 -14.25 23.94
N LYS A 414 -4.71 -15.56 23.92
CA LYS A 414 -4.26 -16.54 24.92
C LYS A 414 -2.76 -16.81 24.88
N ALA A 415 -2.14 -16.66 23.70
CA ALA A 415 -0.69 -16.71 23.54
C ALA A 415 0.01 -15.39 23.94
N GLY A 416 -0.75 -14.39 24.40
CA GLY A 416 -0.23 -13.09 24.83
C GLY A 416 0.02 -12.09 23.71
N ILE A 417 -0.51 -12.36 22.50
CA ILE A 417 -0.38 -11.48 21.34
C ILE A 417 -1.73 -10.77 21.12
N PRO A 418 -1.77 -9.43 21.03
CA PRO A 418 -3.02 -8.71 20.81
C PRO A 418 -3.63 -9.08 19.45
N SER A 419 -4.96 -9.14 19.40
CA SER A 419 -5.67 -9.65 18.23
C SER A 419 -7.04 -9.03 18.01
N ALA A 420 -7.53 -9.13 16.79
CA ALA A 420 -8.90 -8.82 16.43
C ALA A 420 -9.44 -9.78 15.37
N ALA A 421 -10.74 -10.10 15.50
CA ALA A 421 -11.53 -10.82 14.52
C ALA A 421 -12.32 -9.82 13.66
N PHE A 422 -12.27 -9.99 12.34
CA PHE A 422 -12.96 -9.15 11.36
C PHE A 422 -13.92 -9.99 10.53
N SER A 423 -15.09 -9.45 10.21
CA SER A 423 -16.13 -10.20 9.48
C SER A 423 -16.93 -9.29 8.54
N GLY A 424 -17.05 -9.68 7.27
CA GLY A 424 -17.84 -8.96 6.27
C GLY A 424 -19.23 -9.56 6.08
N SER A 425 -20.20 -8.78 5.58
CA SER A 425 -21.57 -9.27 5.37
C SER A 425 -21.66 -10.31 4.24
N SER A 426 -22.45 -11.36 4.47
CA SER A 426 -22.77 -12.38 3.46
C SER A 426 -23.66 -11.86 2.32
N ASP A 427 -24.27 -10.69 2.47
CA ASP A 427 -25.00 -10.05 1.38
C ASP A 427 -24.05 -9.45 0.33
N SER A 428 -22.76 -9.33 0.68
CA SER A 428 -21.70 -8.75 -0.16
C SER A 428 -20.61 -9.75 -0.54
N LEU A 429 -20.49 -10.84 0.23
CA LEU A 429 -19.44 -11.84 0.07
C LEU A 429 -20.01 -13.23 -0.16
N SER A 430 -19.27 -13.99 -0.94
CA SER A 430 -19.42 -15.42 -1.14
C SER A 430 -18.04 -16.05 -1.11
N GLN A 431 -18.00 -17.36 -0.88
CA GLN A 431 -16.74 -18.09 -0.86
C GLN A 431 -16.21 -18.29 -2.30
N VAL A 432 -15.35 -17.38 -2.75
CA VAL A 432 -14.75 -17.38 -4.09
C VAL A 432 -13.23 -17.49 -4.04
N SER A 433 -12.65 -18.07 -5.10
CA SER A 433 -11.20 -18.23 -5.24
C SER A 433 -10.49 -16.88 -5.22
N TYR A 434 -9.29 -16.84 -4.66
CA TYR A 434 -8.43 -15.66 -4.72
C TYR A 434 -8.15 -15.16 -6.13
N THR A 435 -8.17 -16.05 -7.12
CA THR A 435 -8.02 -15.68 -8.53
C THR A 435 -9.15 -14.79 -9.03
N THR A 436 -10.31 -14.76 -8.35
CA THR A 436 -11.44 -13.88 -8.68
C THR A 436 -11.06 -12.39 -8.55
N LEU A 437 -10.11 -12.06 -7.66
CA LEU A 437 -9.60 -10.68 -7.55
C LEU A 437 -9.04 -10.18 -8.89
N ASP A 438 -8.42 -11.06 -9.67
CA ASP A 438 -7.82 -10.74 -10.96
C ASP A 438 -8.76 -11.06 -12.13
N SER A 439 -9.48 -12.19 -12.07
CA SER A 439 -10.29 -12.67 -13.18
C SER A 439 -11.63 -11.94 -13.31
N ASP A 440 -12.14 -11.37 -12.21
CA ASP A 440 -13.35 -10.54 -12.20
C ASP A 440 -13.18 -9.38 -11.20
N PRO A 441 -12.34 -8.38 -11.56
CA PRO A 441 -11.95 -7.30 -10.65
C PRO A 441 -13.12 -6.37 -10.29
N THR A 442 -14.21 -6.41 -11.05
CA THR A 442 -15.40 -5.58 -10.84
C THR A 442 -16.55 -6.32 -10.14
N SER A 443 -16.37 -7.61 -9.81
CA SER A 443 -17.40 -8.38 -9.13
C SER A 443 -17.74 -7.80 -7.75
N THR A 444 -18.96 -8.05 -7.28
CA THR A 444 -19.36 -7.70 -5.91
C THR A 444 -18.39 -8.30 -4.87
N ASN A 445 -17.91 -9.52 -5.09
CA ASN A 445 -16.94 -10.18 -4.21
C ASN A 445 -15.59 -9.45 -4.18
N THR A 446 -15.05 -9.07 -5.33
CA THR A 446 -13.78 -8.34 -5.40
C THR A 446 -13.90 -6.95 -4.78
N ASN A 447 -14.97 -6.22 -5.10
CA ASN A 447 -15.23 -4.91 -4.50
C ASN A 447 -15.39 -5.01 -2.97
N ALA A 448 -16.19 -5.95 -2.48
CA ALA A 448 -16.36 -6.16 -1.03
C ALA A 448 -15.06 -6.56 -0.35
N SER A 449 -14.27 -7.46 -0.96
CA SER A 449 -12.96 -7.88 -0.44
C SER A 449 -12.01 -6.69 -0.29
N ASN A 450 -11.92 -5.83 -1.31
CA ASN A 450 -11.06 -4.65 -1.29
C ASN A 450 -11.53 -3.58 -0.30
N ILE A 451 -12.83 -3.33 -0.22
CA ILE A 451 -13.42 -2.38 0.75
C ILE A 451 -13.14 -2.85 2.16
N TYR A 452 -13.48 -4.10 2.51
CA TYR A 452 -13.29 -4.62 3.86
C TYR A 452 -11.81 -4.74 4.25
N ALA A 453 -10.92 -5.05 3.31
CA ALA A 453 -9.48 -5.01 3.54
C ALA A 453 -9.00 -3.59 3.87
N THR A 454 -9.50 -2.59 3.14
CA THR A 454 -9.20 -1.17 3.38
C THR A 454 -9.74 -0.68 4.72
N LEU A 455 -10.94 -1.11 5.12
CA LEU A 455 -11.51 -0.79 6.42
C LEU A 455 -10.73 -1.44 7.57
N THR A 456 -10.23 -2.66 7.38
CA THR A 456 -9.35 -3.33 8.35
C THR A 456 -8.05 -2.56 8.51
N LEU A 457 -7.41 -2.14 7.40
CA LEU A 457 -6.22 -1.29 7.44
C LEU A 457 -6.48 0.02 8.19
N LYS A 458 -7.57 0.73 7.85
CA LYS A 458 -8.00 1.96 8.52
C LYS A 458 -8.20 1.77 10.04
N PHE A 459 -8.73 0.62 10.44
CA PHE A 459 -8.91 0.26 11.85
C PHE A 459 -7.57 -0.01 12.55
N LEU A 460 -6.67 -0.77 11.91
CA LEU A 460 -5.35 -1.08 12.46
C LEU A 460 -4.47 0.16 12.59
N ASP A 461 -4.51 1.09 11.63
CA ASP A 461 -3.77 2.35 11.72
C ASP A 461 -4.17 3.17 12.96
N ALA A 462 -5.45 3.12 13.35
CA ALA A 462 -5.93 3.73 14.58
C ALA A 462 -5.49 2.93 15.82
N LEU A 463 -5.66 1.61 15.80
CA LEU A 463 -5.38 0.74 16.95
C LEU A 463 -3.89 0.64 17.28
N LEU A 464 -3.04 0.54 16.26
CA LEU A 464 -1.59 0.34 16.37
C LEU A 464 -0.82 1.67 16.42
N SER A 465 -1.52 2.81 16.47
CA SER A 465 -0.89 4.13 16.53
C SER A 465 0.06 4.25 17.74
N ASP A 466 1.32 4.53 17.44
CA ASP A 466 2.39 4.75 18.42
C ASP A 466 2.23 6.04 19.25
N ILE A 467 1.28 6.90 18.86
CA ILE A 467 0.97 8.15 19.56
C ILE A 467 0.35 7.86 20.94
N ILE A 468 -0.38 6.74 21.05
CA ILE A 468 -1.04 6.34 22.29
C ILE A 468 -0.08 5.41 23.04
N PRO A 469 0.40 5.77 24.25
CA PRO A 469 1.29 4.91 25.01
C PRO A 469 0.53 3.76 25.67
N GLY A 470 1.18 2.62 25.86
CA GLY A 470 0.63 1.46 26.57
C GLY A 470 0.47 0.22 25.68
N PRO A 471 -0.04 -0.89 26.24
CA PRO A 471 -0.31 -2.10 25.46
C PRO A 471 -1.41 -1.83 24.42
N ILE A 472 -1.35 -2.53 23.29
CA ILE A 472 -2.34 -2.40 22.21
C ILE A 472 -3.73 -2.78 22.72
N LEU A 473 -3.83 -3.88 23.48
CA LEU A 473 -5.03 -4.35 24.17
C LEU A 473 -4.66 -4.85 25.58
N PRO A 474 -5.60 -4.86 26.53
CA PRO A 474 -5.40 -5.54 27.81
C PRO A 474 -5.12 -7.05 27.61
N PRO A 475 -4.33 -7.69 28.49
CA PRO A 475 -4.02 -9.12 28.36
C PRO A 475 -5.27 -10.00 28.33
N GLY A 476 -5.30 -10.98 27.43
CA GLY A 476 -6.43 -11.92 27.30
C GLY A 476 -7.67 -11.33 26.65
N ILE A 477 -7.61 -10.09 26.16
CA ILE A 477 -8.71 -9.40 25.48
C ILE A 477 -8.48 -9.37 23.98
N SER A 478 -9.55 -9.55 23.22
CA SER A 478 -9.56 -9.44 21.76
C SER A 478 -10.77 -8.61 21.32
N LEU A 479 -10.73 -8.13 20.07
CA LEU A 479 -11.82 -7.36 19.48
C LEU A 479 -12.60 -8.18 18.45
N ASN A 480 -13.91 -7.93 18.34
CA ASN A 480 -14.78 -8.46 17.29
C ASN A 480 -15.31 -7.30 16.45
N VAL A 481 -15.02 -7.29 15.15
CA VAL A 481 -15.35 -6.20 14.23
C VAL A 481 -16.21 -6.74 13.09
N ASN A 482 -17.39 -6.15 12.88
CA ASN A 482 -18.31 -6.57 11.84
C ASN A 482 -18.63 -5.41 10.89
N TYR A 483 -18.53 -5.67 9.58
CA TYR A 483 -18.87 -4.72 8.53
C TYR A 483 -20.27 -4.96 7.96
N PRO A 484 -21.05 -3.90 7.70
CA PRO A 484 -22.33 -4.00 6.99
C PRO A 484 -22.12 -4.35 5.52
N ALA A 485 -23.21 -4.69 4.83
CA ALA A 485 -23.19 -4.95 3.39
C ALA A 485 -22.77 -3.71 2.58
N ILE A 486 -22.00 -3.91 1.52
CA ILE A 486 -21.52 -2.81 0.67
C ILE A 486 -22.59 -2.26 -0.29
N THR A 487 -23.75 -2.92 -0.42
CA THR A 487 -24.80 -2.53 -1.37
C THR A 487 -25.25 -1.08 -1.19
N ASN A 488 -25.35 -0.62 0.07
CA ASN A 488 -25.65 0.77 0.40
C ASN A 488 -24.42 1.52 0.95
N CYS A 489 -23.25 0.86 0.94
CA CYS A 489 -21.99 1.33 1.49
C CYS A 489 -20.82 1.04 0.56
N PRO A 490 -20.84 1.59 -0.68
CA PRO A 490 -19.85 1.28 -1.70
C PRO A 490 -18.51 1.98 -1.49
N ASN A 491 -18.45 3.04 -0.67
CA ASN A 491 -17.22 3.80 -0.43
C ASN A 491 -16.71 3.59 1.00
N GLU A 492 -15.44 3.22 1.14
CA GLU A 492 -14.76 3.03 2.43
C GLU A 492 -14.72 4.29 3.31
N ALA A 493 -14.79 5.47 2.69
CA ALA A 493 -14.79 6.76 3.38
C ALA A 493 -16.05 6.99 4.22
N ASP A 494 -17.17 6.37 3.82
CA ASP A 494 -18.48 6.55 4.46
C ASP A 494 -18.60 5.74 5.77
N TYR A 495 -17.70 4.78 5.99
CA TYR A 495 -17.77 3.89 7.14
C TYR A 495 -17.33 4.56 8.45
N GLN A 496 -18.18 4.41 9.46
CA GLN A 496 -17.95 4.78 10.84
C GLN A 496 -17.90 3.54 11.72
N PHE A 497 -17.05 3.56 12.74
CA PHE A 497 -16.89 2.45 13.67
C PHE A 497 -17.50 2.82 15.00
N VAL A 498 -18.37 1.96 15.54
CA VAL A 498 -19.11 2.21 16.77
C VAL A 498 -18.68 1.19 17.81
N LEU A 499 -18.40 1.65 19.03
CA LEU A 499 -18.16 0.74 20.15
C LEU A 499 -19.47 0.05 20.53
N THR A 500 -19.43 -1.28 20.60
CA THR A 500 -20.61 -2.12 20.80
C THR A 500 -20.36 -3.19 21.85
N ARG A 501 -21.43 -3.89 22.18
CA ARG A 501 -21.41 -5.18 22.85
C ARG A 501 -21.78 -6.30 21.90
N LEU A 502 -21.33 -7.51 22.21
CA LEU A 502 -21.72 -8.73 21.50
C LEU A 502 -23.23 -8.92 21.52
N VAL A 503 -23.84 -8.87 22.71
CA VAL A 503 -25.28 -9.10 22.90
C VAL A 503 -25.90 -7.94 23.67
N ALA A 504 -27.13 -7.55 23.32
CA ALA A 504 -27.88 -6.54 24.06
C ALA A 504 -28.15 -6.99 25.51
N ASP A 505 -27.92 -6.10 26.48
CA ASP A 505 -28.25 -6.34 27.88
C ASP A 505 -28.50 -5.02 28.61
N SER A 506 -29.78 -4.73 28.81
CA SER A 506 -30.22 -3.51 29.49
C SER A 506 -29.93 -3.49 30.99
N SER A 507 -29.41 -4.57 31.58
CA SER A 507 -29.03 -4.63 32.99
C SER A 507 -27.56 -4.34 33.26
N ALA A 508 -26.73 -4.36 32.22
CA ALA A 508 -25.31 -4.05 32.34
C ALA A 508 -25.04 -2.55 32.47
N THR A 509 -23.85 -2.23 32.97
CA THR A 509 -23.30 -0.87 32.99
C THR A 509 -21.98 -0.93 32.23
N ASP A 510 -21.96 -0.31 31.05
CA ASP A 510 -20.81 -0.23 30.16
C ASP A 510 -20.00 1.04 30.42
N VAL A 511 -18.86 1.18 29.72
CA VAL A 511 -18.09 2.41 29.68
C VAL A 511 -18.97 3.59 29.28
N GLU A 512 -18.82 4.72 29.97
CA GLU A 512 -19.53 5.94 29.60
C GLU A 512 -18.96 6.51 28.29
N THR A 513 -19.78 6.52 27.25
CA THR A 513 -19.47 7.13 25.97
C THR A 513 -20.75 7.59 25.29
N CYS A 514 -20.65 8.58 24.41
CA CYS A 514 -21.83 9.08 23.68
C CYS A 514 -22.99 9.54 24.58
N GLY A 515 -22.69 9.96 25.83
CA GLY A 515 -23.68 10.40 26.81
C GLY A 515 -24.50 9.29 27.46
N THR A 516 -24.06 8.03 27.38
CA THR A 516 -24.74 6.86 27.95
C THR A 516 -23.73 5.86 28.54
N THR A 517 -24.20 4.99 29.43
CA THR A 517 -23.46 3.83 30.00
C THR A 517 -24.05 2.50 29.49
N GLN A 518 -24.70 2.55 28.33
CA GLN A 518 -25.31 1.43 27.63
C GLN A 518 -24.81 1.45 26.20
N LEU A 519 -23.97 0.49 25.83
CA LEU A 519 -23.51 0.32 24.45
C LEU A 519 -24.57 -0.43 23.63
N PRO A 520 -24.75 -0.07 22.34
CA PRO A 520 -25.63 -0.83 21.46
C PRO A 520 -25.05 -2.22 21.15
N ALA A 521 -25.91 -3.16 20.77
CA ALA A 521 -25.47 -4.48 20.32
C ALA A 521 -24.90 -4.43 18.89
N GLU A 522 -23.98 -5.34 18.57
CA GLU A 522 -23.39 -5.45 17.22
C GLU A 522 -24.45 -5.55 16.12
N SER A 523 -25.46 -6.40 16.32
CA SER A 523 -26.54 -6.60 15.35
C SER A 523 -27.34 -5.34 15.08
N ASP A 524 -27.53 -4.51 16.11
CA ASP A 524 -28.28 -3.27 15.98
C ASP A 524 -27.48 -2.26 15.17
N VAL A 525 -26.17 -2.13 15.45
CA VAL A 525 -25.27 -1.21 14.73
C VAL A 525 -25.09 -1.61 13.28
N VAL A 526 -24.78 -2.88 12.99
CA VAL A 526 -24.58 -3.36 11.61
C VAL A 526 -25.90 -3.31 10.80
N GLY A 527 -27.04 -3.34 11.49
CA GLY A 527 -28.37 -3.21 10.91
C GLY A 527 -28.86 -1.77 10.71
N LEU A 528 -28.11 -0.74 11.13
CA LEU A 528 -28.48 0.66 10.95
C LEU A 528 -28.51 1.06 9.47
N GLU A 529 -29.36 2.04 9.15
CA GLU A 529 -29.28 2.73 7.86
C GLU A 529 -28.00 3.59 7.82
N GLY A 530 -27.05 3.19 6.98
CA GLY A 530 -25.75 3.83 6.82
C GLY A 530 -24.60 2.82 6.97
N CYS A 531 -23.37 3.33 6.96
CA CYS A 531 -22.16 2.49 6.92
C CYS A 531 -21.53 2.39 8.29
N PHE A 532 -22.16 1.60 9.17
CA PHE A 532 -21.73 1.46 10.56
C PHE A 532 -21.13 0.08 10.81
N ALA A 533 -19.82 0.04 11.07
CA ALA A 533 -19.13 -1.14 11.53
C ALA A 533 -19.20 -1.22 13.06
N SER A 534 -19.47 -2.40 13.60
CA SER A 534 -19.45 -2.63 15.05
C SER A 534 -18.04 -2.98 15.53
N VAL A 535 -17.69 -2.60 16.75
CA VAL A 535 -16.44 -2.96 17.43
C VAL A 535 -16.77 -3.37 18.85
N SER A 536 -16.71 -4.66 19.15
CA SER A 536 -16.94 -5.18 20.51
C SER A 536 -15.66 -5.67 21.14
N VAL A 537 -15.60 -5.55 22.47
CA VAL A 537 -14.48 -6.00 23.28
C VAL A 537 -14.90 -7.27 24.02
N PHE A 538 -14.15 -8.35 23.86
CA PHE A 538 -14.49 -9.63 24.47
C PHE A 538 -13.29 -10.29 25.15
N ASP A 539 -13.58 -11.08 26.18
CA ASP A 539 -12.57 -11.90 26.86
C ASP A 539 -12.31 -13.18 26.05
N ALA A 540 -11.05 -13.40 25.64
CA ALA A 540 -10.69 -14.51 24.75
C ALA A 540 -10.92 -15.90 25.35
N SER A 541 -11.03 -16.01 26.68
CA SER A 541 -11.26 -17.28 27.37
C SER A 541 -12.74 -17.62 27.47
N THR A 542 -13.58 -16.62 27.74
CA THR A 542 -15.03 -16.82 27.92
C THR A 542 -15.85 -16.58 26.65
N LEU A 543 -15.31 -15.80 25.71
CA LEU A 543 -16.00 -15.31 24.50
C LEU A 543 -17.24 -14.46 24.81
N LEU A 544 -17.20 -13.74 25.93
CA LEU A 544 -18.27 -12.86 26.41
C LEU A 544 -17.82 -11.40 26.48
N ASP A 545 -18.79 -10.50 26.53
CA ASP A 545 -18.58 -9.08 26.81
C ASP A 545 -17.75 -8.88 28.08
N VAL A 546 -16.82 -7.92 28.04
CA VAL A 546 -15.98 -7.54 29.18
C VAL A 546 -16.63 -6.45 30.03
N ASP A 547 -16.05 -6.18 31.21
CA ASP A 547 -16.51 -5.09 32.07
C ASP A 547 -16.22 -3.69 31.52
N ALA A 548 -16.89 -2.68 32.08
CA ALA A 548 -16.74 -1.28 31.68
C ALA A 548 -15.30 -0.76 31.74
N ALA A 549 -14.49 -1.20 32.71
CA ALA A 549 -13.10 -0.78 32.83
C ALA A 549 -12.23 -1.30 31.67
N THR A 550 -12.49 -2.54 31.25
CA THR A 550 -11.81 -3.15 30.10
C THR A 550 -12.27 -2.53 28.78
N GLN A 551 -13.57 -2.22 28.65
CA GLN A 551 -14.11 -1.45 27.53
C GLN A 551 -13.46 -0.06 27.45
N GLU A 552 -13.27 0.62 28.58
CA GLU A 552 -12.64 1.94 28.66
C GLU A 552 -11.20 1.93 28.15
N ALA A 553 -10.43 0.88 28.42
CA ALA A 553 -9.07 0.75 27.89
C ALA A 553 -9.05 0.75 26.35
N VAL A 554 -9.98 0.05 25.71
CA VAL A 554 -10.12 0.01 24.25
C VAL A 554 -10.70 1.33 23.71
N LEU A 555 -11.71 1.90 24.38
CA LEU A 555 -12.26 3.19 24.02
C LEU A 555 -11.19 4.27 24.02
N ASN A 556 -10.34 4.33 25.04
CA ASN A 556 -9.24 5.30 25.13
C ASN A 556 -8.25 5.11 23.97
N ARG A 557 -7.94 3.86 23.62
CA ARG A 557 -7.07 3.50 22.49
C ARG A 557 -7.65 3.92 21.13
N LEU A 558 -8.97 3.92 20.98
CA LEU A 558 -9.66 4.20 19.71
C LEU A 558 -10.51 5.48 19.74
N SER A 559 -10.31 6.35 20.73
CA SER A 559 -11.26 7.44 21.07
C SER A 559 -11.51 8.45 19.94
N VAL A 560 -10.48 8.77 19.15
CA VAL A 560 -10.59 9.68 17.98
C VAL A 560 -11.24 8.98 16.78
N PHE A 561 -11.13 7.66 16.74
CA PHE A 561 -11.57 6.81 15.64
C PHE A 561 -13.04 6.42 15.75
N LEU A 562 -13.47 5.98 16.94
CA LEU A 562 -14.82 5.55 17.21
C LEU A 562 -15.81 6.72 17.13
N LYS A 563 -17.02 6.41 16.67
CA LYS A 563 -18.16 7.32 16.54
C LYS A 563 -19.33 6.79 17.34
N CYS A 564 -20.22 7.71 17.69
CA CYS A 564 -21.49 7.36 18.32
C CYS A 564 -22.46 6.84 17.25
N ALA A 565 -23.22 5.79 17.57
CA ALA A 565 -24.37 5.42 16.77
C ALA A 565 -25.36 6.61 16.70
N PRO A 566 -26.04 6.82 15.57
CA PRO A 566 -27.17 7.74 15.49
C PRO A 566 -28.19 7.40 16.58
N SER A 567 -28.75 8.41 17.23
CA SER A 567 -29.86 8.22 18.16
C SER A 567 -31.08 7.72 17.37
N SER A 568 -31.59 6.55 17.72
CA SER A 568 -32.84 5.98 17.21
C SER A 568 -34.06 6.84 17.54
#